data_AF-N1WJ03-F1
#
_entry.id   AF-N1WJ03-F1
#
_cell.length_a   1.000
_cell.length_b   1.000
_cell.length_c   1.000
_cell.angle_alpha   90.00
_cell.angle_beta   90.00
_cell.angle_gamma   90.00
#
_symmetry.space_group_name_H-M   'P 1'
#
loop_
_entity.id
_entity.type
_entity.pdbx_description
1 polymer ?
#
loop_
_entity_poly.entity_id
_entity_poly.type
_entity_poly.pdbx_seq_one_letter_code
_entity_poly.pdbx_strand_id
1 'polypeptide(L)' 'MDIPEELFLEAMRLTHLKTKTDVIKEGLASLIRREKLKDLKKYKGSVNLGINLDDLRKR' A
#
# COMPACT_ATOMS: atom_id res chain seq x y z
N MET A 1 7.29 24.22 -0.44
CA MET A 1 7.02 22.85 -0.93
C MET A 1 5.70 22.92 -1.66
N ASP A 2 5.72 23.09 -2.98
CA ASP A 2 4.49 23.16 -3.77
C ASP A 2 4.13 21.78 -4.28
N ILE A 3 3.23 21.12 -3.56
CA ILE A 3 2.51 19.96 -4.08
C ILE A 3 1.38 20.53 -4.94
N PRO A 4 1.23 20.08 -6.22
CA PRO A 4 0.17 20.54 -7.10
C PRO A 4 -1.22 20.43 -6.46
N GLU A 5 -2.02 21.49 -6.58
CA GLU A 5 -3.40 21.56 -6.07
C GLU A 5 -4.28 20.44 -6.65
N GLU A 6 -4.03 20.07 -7.91
CA GLU A 6 -4.73 18.98 -8.60
C GLU A 6 -4.57 17.63 -7.88
N LEU A 7 -3.39 17.33 -7.36
CA LEU A 7 -3.14 16.09 -6.60
C LEU A 7 -3.90 16.08 -5.27
N PHE A 8 -4.04 17.24 -4.63
CA PHE A 8 -4.88 17.35 -3.44
C PHE A 8 -6.34 17.13 -3.77
N LEU A 9 -6.86 17.78 -4.82
CA LEU A 9 -8.25 17.62 -5.24
C LEU A 9 -8.57 16.18 -5.59
N GLU A 10 -7.70 15.52 -6.35
CA GLU A 10 -7.87 14.12 -6.71
C GLU A 10 -7.80 13.20 -5.48
N ALA A 11 -6.80 13.39 -4.61
CA ALA A 11 -6.68 12.61 -3.38
C ALA A 11 -7.87 12.82 -2.45
N MET A 12 -8.33 14.06 -2.25
CA MET A 12 -9.52 14.38 -1.45
C MET A 12 -10.78 13.74 -2.03
N ARG A 13 -10.92 13.74 -3.36
CA ARG A 13 -12.06 13.10 -4.04
C ARG A 13 -12.05 11.58 -3.87
N LEU A 14 -10.88 10.94 -3.96
CA LEU A 14 -10.74 9.48 -3.85
C LEU A 14 -10.81 8.97 -2.40
N THR A 15 -10.29 9.75 -1.45
CA THR A 15 -10.23 9.37 -0.03
C THR A 15 -11.38 9.96 0.80
N HIS A 16 -12.18 10.86 0.20
CA HIS A 16 -13.23 11.63 0.86
C HIS A 16 -12.75 12.50 2.04
N LEU A 17 -11.45 12.79 2.10
CA LEU A 17 -10.86 13.63 3.15
C LEU A 17 -11.20 15.11 2.91
N LYS A 18 -11.50 15.81 4.00
CA LYS A 18 -11.99 17.20 3.96
C LYS A 18 -10.88 18.24 3.97
N THR A 19 -9.66 17.88 4.37
CA THR A 19 -8.56 18.84 4.50
C THR A 19 -7.29 18.33 3.82
N LYS A 20 -6.48 19.25 3.29
CA LYS A 20 -5.15 18.95 2.73
C LYS A 20 -4.24 18.30 3.76
N THR A 21 -4.33 18.71 5.02
CA THR A 21 -3.54 18.15 6.13
C THR A 21 -3.86 16.68 6.35
N ASP A 22 -5.13 16.29 6.29
CA ASP A 22 -5.54 14.90 6.45
C ASP A 22 -5.06 14.03 5.29
N VAL A 23 -5.10 14.56 4.06
CA VAL A 23 -4.54 13.90 2.87
C VAL A 23 -3.04 13.65 3.03
N ILE A 24 -2.29 14.61 3.57
CA ILE A 24 -0.86 14.45 3.82
C ILE A 24 -0.62 13.35 4.86
N LYS A 25 -1.35 13.37 5.98
CA LYS A 25 -1.22 12.36 7.03
C LYS A 25 -1.53 10.96 6.51
N GLU A 26 -2.63 10.80 5.78
CA GLU A 26 -3.04 9.52 5.21
C GLU A 26 -2.05 9.04 4.14
N GLY A 27 -1.57 9.95 3.29
CA GLY A 27 -0.54 9.63 2.29
C GLY A 27 0.75 9.11 2.93
N LEU A 28 1.24 9.78 3.98
CA LEU A 28 2.41 9.33 4.73
C LEU A 28 2.17 8.00 5.44
N ALA A 29 1.02 7.82 6.09
CA ALA A 29 0.66 6.57 6.76
C ALA A 29 0.57 5.41 5.77
N SER A 30 -0.03 5.63 4.60
CA SER A 30 -0.14 4.66 3.51
C SER A 30 1.22 4.26 2.94
N LEU A 31 2.13 5.21 2.75
CA LEU A 31 3.51 4.93 2.33
C LEU A 31 4.25 4.06 3.35
N ILE A 32 4.17 4.40 4.63
CA ILE A 32 4.79 3.60 5.72
C ILE A 32 4.18 2.20 5.76
N ARG A 33 2.84 2.09 5.65
CA ARG A 33 2.14 0.79 5.63
C ARG A 33 2.59 -0.07 4.44
N ARG A 34 2.74 0.54 3.26
CA ARG A 34 3.18 -0.16 2.05
C ARG A 34 4.61 -0.67 2.18
N GLU A 35 5.52 0.11 2.75
CA GLU A 35 6.90 -0.34 3.00
C GLU A 35 6.96 -1.42 4.09
N LYS A 36 6.24 -1.27 5.21
CA LYS A 36 6.13 -2.34 6.22
C LYS A 36 5.58 -3.65 5.63
N LEU A 37 4.61 -3.56 4.72
CA LEU A 37 4.08 -4.73 4.01
C LEU A 37 5.08 -5.32 3.02
N LYS A 38 5.92 -4.50 2.37
CA LYS A 38 7.03 -5.00 1.53
C LYS A 38 8.07 -5.71 2.37
N ASP A 39 8.40 -5.19 3.56
CA ASP A 39 9.29 -5.88 4.48
C ASP A 39 8.67 -7.19 4.98
N LEU A 40 7.37 -7.21 5.27
CA LEU A 40 6.66 -8.46 5.56
C LEU A 40 6.70 -9.43 4.37
N LYS A 41 6.61 -8.94 3.13
CA LYS A 41 6.79 -9.74 1.91
C LYS A 41 8.22 -10.23 1.72
N LYS A 42 9.26 -9.50 2.18
CA LYS A 42 10.64 -10.03 2.27
C LYS A 42 10.68 -11.23 3.22
N TYR A 43 10.03 -11.16 4.38
CA TYR A 43 9.91 -12.32 5.28
C TYR A 43 9.08 -13.45 4.66
N LYS A 44 8.07 -13.14 3.83
CA LYS A 44 7.31 -14.14 3.06
C LYS A 44 8.08 -14.73 1.88
N GLY A 45 9.15 -14.08 1.41
CA GLY A 45 10.02 -14.52 0.31
C GLY A 45 11.11 -15.52 0.72
N SER A 46 11.37 -15.67 2.03
CA SER A 46 12.18 -16.77 2.58
C SER A 46 11.34 -17.97 3.01
N VAL A 47 10.05 -17.98 2.69
CA VAL A 47 9.28 -19.22 2.69
C VAL A 47 9.46 -19.81 1.29
N ASN A 48 10.63 -20.42 1.06
CA ASN A 48 10.86 -21.33 -0.06
C ASN A 48 10.02 -22.58 0.21
N LEU A 49 8.70 -22.42 0.12
CA LEU A 49 7.73 -23.50 0.25
C LEU A 49 7.91 -24.30 -1.05
N GLY A 50 8.82 -25.28 -1.03
CA GLY A 50 9.05 -26.26 -2.09
C GLY A 50 7.87 -27.21 -2.28
N ILE A 51 6.65 -26.70 -2.13
CA ILE A 51 5.42 -27.40 -2.43
C ILE A 51 4.93 -26.89 -3.77
N ASN A 52 4.92 -27.81 -4.71
CA ASN A 52 4.29 -27.62 -6.00
C ASN A 52 2.78 -27.40 -5.77
N LEU A 53 2.32 -26.16 -5.94
CA LEU A 53 0.92 -25.78 -5.76
C LEU A 53 -0.02 -26.51 -6.74
N ASP A 54 0.53 -27.10 -7.81
CA ASP A 54 -0.23 -27.93 -8.75
C ASP A 54 -0.64 -29.29 -8.14
N ASP A 55 0.13 -29.85 -7.21
CA ASP A 55 -0.21 -31.13 -6.55
C ASP A 55 -1.34 -30.98 -5.51
N LEU A 56 -1.42 -29.81 -4.87
CA LEU A 56 -2.46 -29.49 -3.88
C LEU A 56 -3.79 -29.11 -4.54
N ARG A 57 -3.78 -28.74 -5.82
CA ARG A 57 -4.97 -28.35 -6.56
C ARG A 57 -5.54 -29.53 -7.34
N LYS A 58 -5.78 -30.65 -6.66
CA LYS A 58 -6.73 -31.64 -7.17
C LYS A 58 -8.14 -31.08 -6.94
N ARG A 59 -8.67 -30.51 -8.03
CA ARG A 59 -10.08 -30.18 -8.35
C ARG A 59 -11.05 -30.23 -7.19
#